data_AF-J6IEQ4-F1
#
_entry.id   AF-J6IEQ4-F1
#
_cell.length_a   1.000
_cell.length_b   1.000
_cell.length_c   1.000
_cell.angle_alpha   90.00
_cell.angle_beta   90.00
_cell.angle_gamma   90.00
#
_symmetry.space_group_name_H-M   'P 1'
#
loop_
_entity.id
_entity.type
_entity.pdbx_description
1 polymer ?
#
loop_
_entity_poly.entity_id
_entity_poly.type
_entity_poly.pdbx_seq_one_letter_code
_entity_poly.pdbx_strand_id
1 'polypeptide(L)'
;MRNILFFISFLYLQIAVAQSYDAYFTKEALRLDFFLFGTKRTTQVALKGLKQEPLFGGSHTNLIHPNQGEYRIQVLDPVSGKVLYSKGFITLLEEWQSLETDEAKTEFFEVPLQVPYPKAQVKVNFDHRKTDGNFATLFSTSVDPTDYRIVKDTPLKFPIKQLLSNGAPQRKVDIVVLPEGYTQEEMDKFVADTQRLFDYLFSIAPYSKHKADFNICAVLAPSQESGTDLAGVLAYKNTLFDSHFYSFGMDRYLTCPSFFKVADVAAAVPYDQLFVVVNTKEYGGGAFYNLLNLNVSDNSLAEKTFVHEFGHGFVGLADEYSYEEGMGSRYNLKIEPWEPNITSLVDFGSKWKDMVEKRTPIPTPRIAKYQQKVGAFEGGGYLSKGMYSPMQDCRMNSIDSNDFCPVCTRAIERMIRFYTE
;
A
#
# COMPACT_ATOMS: atom_id res chain seq x y z
N MET A 1 -16.72 60.26 -34.16
CA MET A 1 -17.23 59.32 -33.13
C MET A 1 -16.76 57.90 -33.44
N ARG A 2 -15.65 57.45 -32.84
CA ARG A 2 -15.39 56.01 -32.64
C ARG A 2 -14.33 55.86 -31.56
N ASN A 3 -14.78 55.74 -30.31
CA ASN A 3 -13.94 55.40 -29.17
C ASN A 3 -13.60 53.91 -29.31
N ILE A 4 -12.33 53.59 -29.51
CA ILE A 4 -11.83 52.21 -29.42
C ILE A 4 -11.29 52.05 -28.00
N LEU A 5 -12.07 51.38 -27.15
CA LEU A 5 -11.64 50.91 -25.83
C LEU A 5 -10.74 49.69 -26.03
N PHE A 6 -9.47 49.83 -25.68
CA PHE A 6 -8.56 48.68 -25.51
C PHE A 6 -8.81 48.05 -24.14
N PHE A 7 -9.40 46.86 -24.14
CA PHE A 7 -9.46 45.98 -22.97
C PHE A 7 -8.11 45.27 -22.84
N ILE A 8 -7.29 45.66 -21.85
CA ILE A 8 -6.11 44.91 -21.44
C ILE A 8 -6.60 43.81 -20.49
N SER A 9 -6.62 42.56 -20.96
CA SER A 9 -6.83 41.41 -20.09
C SER A 9 -5.54 41.14 -19.31
N PHE A 10 -5.54 41.40 -18.01
CA PHE A 10 -4.52 40.90 -17.11
C PHE A 10 -4.66 39.38 -17.00
N LEU A 11 -3.80 38.65 -17.70
CA LEU A 11 -3.63 37.21 -17.50
C LEU A 11 -2.88 37.03 -16.16
N TYR A 12 -3.62 36.71 -15.11
CA TYR A 12 -3.00 36.23 -13.88
C TYR A 12 -2.39 34.85 -14.17
N LEU A 13 -1.08 34.81 -14.43
CA LEU A 13 -0.31 33.56 -14.32
C LEU A 13 -0.36 33.16 -12.85
N GLN A 14 -1.24 32.21 -12.51
CA GLN A 14 -1.06 31.44 -11.29
C GLN A 14 0.15 30.54 -11.52
N ILE A 15 1.31 30.99 -11.06
CA ILE A 15 2.46 30.12 -10.86
C ILE A 15 2.03 29.16 -9.75
N ALA A 16 1.70 27.92 -10.11
CA ALA A 16 1.54 26.85 -9.14
C ALA A 16 2.90 26.64 -8.48
N VAL A 17 3.12 27.30 -7.35
CA VAL A 17 4.32 27.06 -6.53
C VAL A 17 4.12 25.67 -5.92
N ALA A 18 4.91 24.69 -6.37
CA ALA A 18 4.97 23.38 -5.76
C ALA A 18 5.18 23.54 -4.25
N GLN A 19 4.46 22.76 -3.45
CA GLN A 19 4.59 22.86 -2.00
C GLN A 19 6.01 22.42 -1.60
N SER A 20 6.79 23.34 -1.04
CA SER A 20 8.15 23.05 -0.58
C SER A 20 8.11 22.20 0.69
N TYR A 21 8.63 20.98 0.67
CA TYR A 21 8.79 20.12 1.86
C TYR A 21 9.46 20.88 3.02
N ASP A 22 10.60 21.52 2.74
CA ASP A 22 11.40 22.23 3.73
C ASP A 22 10.69 23.46 4.32
N ALA A 23 9.58 23.93 3.74
CA ALA A 23 8.81 25.00 4.35
C ALA A 23 8.02 24.52 5.59
N TYR A 24 7.65 23.24 5.62
CA TYR A 24 6.72 22.71 6.63
C TYR A 24 7.31 21.57 7.46
N PHE A 25 8.28 20.82 6.93
CA PHE A 25 8.72 19.55 7.50
C PHE A 25 10.22 19.49 7.73
N THR A 26 10.63 18.70 8.73
CA THR A 26 12.02 18.31 8.99
C THR A 26 12.30 16.93 8.38
N LYS A 27 13.53 16.41 8.52
CA LYS A 27 13.91 15.10 7.92
C LYS A 27 13.32 13.89 8.66
N GLU A 28 12.88 14.09 9.90
CA GLU A 28 12.31 13.07 10.78
C GLU A 28 10.90 12.69 10.31
N ALA A 29 10.41 11.52 10.76
CA ALA A 29 9.01 11.14 10.59
C ALA A 29 8.24 11.37 11.89
N LEU A 30 7.00 11.84 11.76
CA LEU A 30 6.00 11.71 12.81
C LEU A 30 5.24 10.41 12.56
N ARG A 31 5.43 9.42 13.43
CA ARG A 31 4.62 8.21 13.44
C ARG A 31 3.46 8.36 14.39
N LEU A 32 2.27 7.98 13.93
CA LEU A 32 1.05 7.92 14.70
C LEU A 32 0.60 6.46 14.76
N ASP A 33 0.54 5.90 15.97
CA ASP A 33 0.02 4.56 16.20
C ASP A 33 -1.49 4.67 16.45
N PHE A 34 -2.30 4.08 15.57
CA PHE A 34 -3.74 3.98 15.76
C PHE A 34 -4.18 2.55 16.05
N PHE A 35 -5.21 2.41 16.88
CA PHE A 35 -6.06 1.23 16.87
C PHE A 35 -7.28 1.53 16.01
N LEU A 36 -7.53 0.66 15.04
CA LEU A 36 -8.78 0.65 14.28
C LEU A 36 -9.63 -0.52 14.77
N PHE A 37 -10.89 -0.30 15.11
CA PHE A 37 -11.71 -1.34 15.73
C PHE A 37 -13.20 -1.16 15.44
N GLY A 38 -13.96 -2.23 15.61
CA GLY A 38 -15.40 -2.20 15.52
C GLY A 38 -16.00 -3.55 15.17
N THR A 39 -17.28 -3.55 14.86
CA THR A 39 -18.00 -4.73 14.37
C THR A 39 -17.95 -4.85 12.85
N LYS A 40 -18.61 -5.87 12.32
CA LYS A 40 -18.90 -6.01 10.89
C LYS A 40 -19.45 -4.73 10.20
N ARG A 41 -20.16 -3.87 10.96
CA ARG A 41 -20.87 -2.70 10.40
C ARG A 41 -20.36 -1.36 10.89
N THR A 42 -19.45 -1.35 11.85
CA THR A 42 -18.98 -0.11 12.47
C THR A 42 -17.48 -0.04 12.41
N THR A 43 -16.95 1.15 12.18
CA THR A 43 -15.51 1.43 12.24
C THR A 43 -15.29 2.60 13.18
N GLN A 44 -14.39 2.42 14.14
CA GLN A 44 -13.92 3.42 15.07
C GLN A 44 -12.39 3.43 15.06
N VAL A 45 -11.81 4.56 15.44
CA VAL A 45 -10.36 4.72 15.52
C VAL A 45 -9.97 5.43 16.81
N ALA A 46 -8.89 4.98 17.42
CA ALA A 46 -8.29 5.60 18.60
C ALA A 46 -6.79 5.79 18.38
N LEU A 47 -6.28 6.98 18.72
CA LEU A 47 -4.85 7.24 18.71
C LEU A 47 -4.22 6.64 19.98
N LYS A 48 -3.30 5.69 19.80
CA LYS A 48 -2.50 5.09 20.89
C LYS A 48 -1.37 6.01 21.32
N GLY A 49 -0.64 6.60 20.38
CA GLY A 49 0.52 7.42 20.69
C GLY A 49 1.22 8.01 19.48
N LEU A 50 2.18 8.90 19.76
CA LEU A 50 2.98 9.60 18.78
C LEU A 50 4.47 9.29 19.00
N LYS A 51 5.22 9.06 17.92
CA LYS A 51 6.67 8.88 17.95
C LYS A 51 7.35 9.80 16.93
N GLN A 52 8.52 10.31 17.27
CA GLN A 52 9.44 10.95 16.34
C GLN A 52 10.49 9.92 15.92
N GLU A 53 10.45 9.48 14.67
CA GLU A 53 11.43 8.56 14.11
C GLU A 53 12.51 9.36 13.36
N PRO A 54 13.78 8.91 13.35
CA PRO A 54 14.91 9.73 12.93
C PRO A 54 14.91 10.10 11.44
N LEU A 55 14.21 9.32 10.61
CA LEU A 55 14.20 9.46 9.15
C LEU A 55 12.79 9.21 8.63
N PHE A 56 12.29 10.14 7.82
CA PHE A 56 11.12 9.95 6.99
C PHE A 56 11.53 9.34 5.64
N GLY A 57 10.91 8.22 5.27
CA GLY A 57 10.84 7.78 3.88
C GLY A 57 9.71 8.52 3.17
N GLY A 58 9.81 8.71 1.86
CA GLY A 58 8.81 9.48 1.12
C GLY A 58 9.42 10.41 0.10
N SER A 59 8.63 10.73 -0.91
CA SER A 59 8.99 11.80 -1.84
C SER A 59 8.93 13.16 -1.13
N HIS A 60 9.98 13.97 -1.33
CA HIS A 60 10.01 15.37 -0.87
C HIS A 60 9.43 16.34 -1.92
N THR A 61 9.02 15.84 -3.08
CA THR A 61 8.46 16.63 -4.18
C THR A 61 6.93 16.55 -4.21
N ASN A 62 6.41 15.33 -4.26
CA ASN A 62 4.99 15.00 -4.28
C ASN A 62 4.52 14.62 -2.87
N LEU A 63 3.92 15.58 -2.16
CA LEU A 63 3.46 15.41 -0.77
C LEU A 63 2.00 14.97 -0.68
N ILE A 64 1.24 15.16 -1.75
CA ILE A 64 -0.18 14.83 -1.83
C ILE A 64 -0.30 13.59 -2.71
N HIS A 65 -0.39 12.41 -2.08
CA HIS A 65 -0.58 11.16 -2.81
C HIS A 65 -1.95 11.14 -3.52
N PRO A 66 -2.08 10.33 -4.59
CA PRO A 66 -3.39 10.01 -5.16
C PRO A 66 -4.38 9.57 -4.08
N ASN A 67 -5.66 9.94 -4.26
CA ASN A 67 -6.74 9.55 -3.35
C ASN A 67 -7.13 8.06 -3.52
N GLN A 68 -6.16 7.17 -3.33
CA GLN A 68 -6.29 5.70 -3.33
C GLN A 68 -6.49 5.18 -1.90
N GLY A 69 -6.94 3.93 -1.75
CA GLY A 69 -7.21 3.30 -0.46
C GLY A 69 -8.61 3.58 0.11
N GLU A 70 -8.94 2.82 1.15
CA GLU A 70 -10.17 2.94 1.95
C GLU A 70 -10.02 3.97 3.06
N TYR A 71 -8.78 4.22 3.49
CA TYR A 71 -8.45 5.25 4.46
C TYR A 71 -7.40 6.21 3.92
N ARG A 72 -7.30 7.36 4.59
CA ARG A 72 -6.29 8.36 4.26
C ARG A 72 -5.87 9.09 5.53
N ILE A 73 -4.56 9.26 5.70
CA ILE A 73 -4.01 10.20 6.68
C ILE A 73 -3.73 11.53 5.99
N GLN A 74 -4.12 12.64 6.61
CA GLN A 74 -3.82 13.99 6.14
C GLN A 74 -3.15 14.82 7.23
N VAL A 75 -2.12 15.57 6.85
CA VAL A 75 -1.55 16.64 7.67
C VAL A 75 -2.00 17.96 7.08
N LEU A 76 -2.57 18.84 7.90
CA LEU A 76 -3.14 20.11 7.48
C LEU A 76 -2.54 21.26 8.27
N ASP A 77 -2.39 22.40 7.60
CA ASP A 77 -2.16 23.68 8.26
C ASP A 77 -3.40 24.02 9.11
N PRO A 78 -3.24 24.29 10.42
CA PRO A 78 -4.38 24.40 11.34
C PRO A 78 -5.21 25.68 11.13
N VAL A 79 -4.64 26.71 10.50
CA VAL A 79 -5.31 28.01 10.29
C VAL A 79 -6.05 28.05 8.96
N SER A 80 -5.36 27.70 7.87
CA SER A 80 -5.89 27.77 6.51
C SER A 80 -6.64 26.51 6.08
N GLY A 81 -6.42 25.37 6.76
CA GLY A 81 -6.95 24.07 6.34
C GLY A 81 -6.27 23.51 5.08
N LYS A 82 -5.17 24.11 4.62
CA LYS A 82 -4.39 23.59 3.48
C LYS A 82 -3.85 22.21 3.82
N VAL A 83 -4.08 21.23 2.95
CA VAL A 83 -3.44 19.90 3.05
C VAL A 83 -1.96 20.07 2.73
N LEU A 84 -1.11 19.70 3.69
CA LEU A 84 0.34 19.74 3.60
C LEU A 84 0.95 18.40 3.21
N TYR A 85 0.31 17.30 3.60
CA TYR A 85 0.69 15.94 3.22
C TYR A 85 -0.56 15.06 3.26
N SER A 86 -0.65 14.07 2.37
CA SER A 86 -1.65 13.02 2.51
C SER A 86 -1.23 11.72 1.86
N LYS A 87 -1.51 10.59 2.52
CA LYS A 87 -1.25 9.23 2.01
C LYS A 87 -2.46 8.34 2.26
N GLY A 88 -2.91 7.67 1.21
CA GLY A 88 -3.99 6.68 1.26
C GLY A 88 -3.48 5.30 1.61
N PHE A 89 -4.30 4.46 2.24
CA PHE A 89 -3.94 3.10 2.65
C PHE A 89 -5.19 2.22 2.82
N ILE A 90 -4.99 0.91 2.97
CA ILE A 90 -6.04 -0.03 3.40
C ILE A 90 -5.61 -0.73 4.70
N THR A 91 -6.55 -1.41 5.34
CA THR A 91 -6.28 -2.19 6.54
C THR A 91 -6.85 -3.60 6.40
N LEU A 92 -6.55 -4.46 7.37
CA LEU A 92 -7.18 -5.78 7.49
C LEU A 92 -8.66 -5.71 7.92
N LEU A 93 -9.14 -4.56 8.42
CA LEU A 93 -10.50 -4.44 8.95
C LEU A 93 -11.55 -4.69 7.87
N GLU A 94 -11.41 -4.11 6.68
CA GLU A 94 -12.42 -4.22 5.61
C GLU A 94 -12.58 -5.67 5.14
N GLU A 95 -11.44 -6.36 5.05
CA GLU A 95 -11.40 -7.76 4.68
C GLU A 95 -12.05 -8.63 5.75
N TRP A 96 -11.69 -8.42 7.02
CA TRP A 96 -12.36 -9.08 8.15
C TRP A 96 -13.87 -8.81 8.15
N GLN A 97 -14.31 -7.56 8.00
CA GLN A 97 -15.73 -7.19 7.96
C GLN A 97 -16.48 -7.88 6.81
N SER A 98 -15.83 -8.10 5.67
CA SER A 98 -16.44 -8.78 4.52
C SER A 98 -16.67 -10.28 4.76
N LEU A 99 -15.84 -10.90 5.61
CA LEU A 99 -15.86 -12.34 5.91
C LEU A 99 -16.58 -12.68 7.22
N GLU A 100 -16.62 -11.76 8.17
CA GLU A 100 -17.21 -12.00 9.49
C GLU A 100 -18.71 -12.28 9.39
N THR A 101 -19.19 -13.24 10.18
CA THR A 101 -20.61 -13.64 10.20
C THR A 101 -21.32 -13.24 11.49
N ASP A 102 -20.57 -13.06 12.59
CA ASP A 102 -21.10 -12.54 13.84
C ASP A 102 -21.18 -11.01 13.82
N GLU A 103 -22.40 -10.49 13.70
CA GLU A 103 -22.70 -9.05 13.68
C GLU A 103 -22.34 -8.32 14.98
N ALA A 104 -22.25 -9.04 16.10
CA ALA A 104 -21.94 -8.47 17.41
C ALA A 104 -20.45 -8.54 17.77
N LYS A 105 -19.68 -9.38 17.08
CA LYS A 105 -18.24 -9.51 17.33
C LYS A 105 -17.55 -8.17 17.04
N THR A 106 -16.70 -7.77 17.96
CA THR A 106 -15.83 -6.59 17.83
C THR A 106 -14.40 -7.07 17.68
N GLU A 107 -13.70 -6.55 16.67
CA GLU A 107 -12.30 -6.84 16.40
C GLU A 107 -11.48 -5.55 16.39
N PHE A 108 -10.16 -5.65 16.58
CA PHE A 108 -9.24 -4.52 16.58
C PHE A 108 -7.96 -4.81 15.78
N PHE A 109 -7.39 -3.77 15.20
CA PHE A 109 -6.22 -3.84 14.32
C PHE A 109 -5.23 -2.71 14.65
N GLU A 110 -3.94 -3.04 14.66
CA GLU A 110 -2.86 -2.06 14.82
C GLU A 110 -2.61 -1.35 13.49
N VAL A 111 -2.50 -0.02 13.48
CA VAL A 111 -2.29 0.78 12.27
C VAL A 111 -1.24 1.87 12.55
N PRO A 112 0.06 1.56 12.40
CA PRO A 112 1.11 2.57 12.45
C PRO A 112 1.18 3.33 11.12
N LEU A 113 1.16 4.66 11.18
CA LEU A 113 1.25 5.52 9.99
C LEU A 113 2.36 6.55 10.16
N GLN A 114 3.22 6.68 9.16
CA GLN A 114 4.21 7.76 9.08
C GLN A 114 3.73 8.93 8.23
N VAL A 115 3.99 10.14 8.74
CA VAL A 115 3.90 11.40 7.99
C VAL A 115 5.20 12.19 8.19
N PRO A 116 5.56 13.15 7.32
CA PRO A 116 6.73 13.99 7.55
C PRO A 116 6.61 14.76 8.88
N TYR A 117 7.70 14.86 9.65
CA TYR A 117 7.65 15.52 10.95
C TYR A 117 7.49 17.04 10.79
N PRO A 118 6.47 17.67 11.41
CA PRO A 118 6.16 19.07 11.17
C PRO A 118 7.07 20.02 11.97
N LYS A 119 7.37 21.19 11.38
CA LYS A 119 8.12 22.28 12.04
C LYS A 119 7.28 23.11 12.99
N ALA A 120 5.96 23.10 12.81
CA ALA A 120 4.99 23.87 13.58
C ALA A 120 3.77 23.00 13.91
N GLN A 121 2.85 23.53 14.71
CA GLN A 121 1.61 22.83 15.01
C GLN A 121 0.83 22.52 13.73
N VAL A 122 0.32 21.29 13.63
CA VAL A 122 -0.50 20.81 12.51
C VAL A 122 -1.77 20.15 13.02
N LYS A 123 -2.78 20.06 12.16
CA LYS A 123 -3.92 19.18 12.35
C LYS A 123 -3.69 17.90 11.59
N VAL A 124 -3.96 16.75 12.20
CA VAL A 124 -3.89 15.44 11.54
C VAL A 124 -5.28 14.83 11.50
N ASN A 125 -5.72 14.45 10.30
CA ASN A 125 -6.98 13.74 10.10
C ASN A 125 -6.71 12.29 9.70
N PHE A 126 -7.52 11.38 10.25
CA PHE A 126 -7.69 10.02 9.79
C PHE A 126 -9.06 9.96 9.11
N ASP A 127 -9.07 9.81 7.79
CA ASP A 127 -10.27 9.77 6.98
C ASP A 127 -10.61 8.34 6.56
N HIS A 128 -11.90 8.07 6.38
CA HIS A 128 -12.47 6.81 5.88
C HIS A 128 -13.31 7.12 4.64
N ARG A 129 -13.08 6.38 3.55
CA ARG A 129 -13.90 6.39 2.35
C ARG A 129 -15.28 5.83 2.67
N LYS A 130 -16.32 6.60 2.39
CA LYS A 130 -17.70 6.19 2.61
C LYS A 130 -18.23 5.46 1.38
N THR A 131 -19.41 4.86 1.54
CA THR A 131 -20.07 4.06 0.52
C THR A 131 -20.48 4.84 -0.74
N ASP A 132 -20.37 6.17 -0.71
CA ASP A 132 -20.55 7.09 -1.84
C ASP A 132 -19.23 7.38 -2.60
N GLY A 133 -18.11 6.80 -2.15
CA GLY A 133 -16.78 6.98 -2.73
C GLY A 133 -15.99 8.15 -2.17
N ASN A 134 -16.59 9.01 -1.34
CA ASN A 134 -15.93 10.20 -0.79
C ASN A 134 -15.26 9.92 0.57
N PHE A 135 -14.16 10.62 0.87
CA PHE A 135 -13.55 10.57 2.19
C PHE A 135 -14.31 11.44 3.19
N ALA A 136 -14.54 10.90 4.39
CA ALA A 136 -14.99 11.65 5.55
C ALA A 136 -14.03 11.43 6.73
N THR A 137 -13.77 12.49 7.51
CA THR A 137 -12.89 12.40 8.67
C THR A 137 -13.53 11.56 9.78
N LEU A 138 -12.86 10.46 10.13
CA LEU A 138 -13.26 9.56 11.21
C LEU A 138 -12.65 10.00 12.55
N PHE A 139 -11.44 10.57 12.52
CA PHE A 139 -10.76 11.11 13.69
C PHE A 139 -9.89 12.29 13.32
N SER A 140 -9.72 13.20 14.27
CA SER A 140 -8.86 14.36 14.11
C SER A 140 -8.15 14.71 15.40
N THR A 141 -6.90 15.13 15.30
CA THR A 141 -6.11 15.62 16.43
C THR A 141 -5.23 16.80 16.02
N SER A 142 -4.82 17.60 16.99
CA SER A 142 -3.78 18.62 16.78
C SER A 142 -2.45 18.07 17.31
N VAL A 143 -1.38 18.22 16.54
CA VAL A 143 -0.04 17.80 16.92
C VAL A 143 0.86 19.03 17.02
N ASP A 144 1.37 19.29 18.22
CA ASP A 144 2.45 20.24 18.45
C ASP A 144 3.78 19.46 18.46
N PRO A 145 4.73 19.73 17.55
CA PRO A 145 6.00 18.98 17.49
C PRO A 145 6.88 19.19 18.74
N THR A 146 6.57 20.18 19.58
CA THR A 146 7.28 20.43 20.84
C THR A 146 6.70 19.64 22.02
N ASP A 147 5.56 18.95 21.83
CA ASP A 147 4.91 18.18 22.89
C ASP A 147 5.83 17.08 23.43
N TYR A 148 6.07 17.13 24.73
CA TYR A 148 6.94 16.19 25.44
C TYR A 148 6.39 14.76 25.49
N ARG A 149 5.11 14.55 25.14
CA ARG A 149 4.46 13.24 25.05
C ARG A 149 4.76 12.51 23.74
N ILE A 150 5.31 13.20 22.75
CA ILE A 150 5.84 12.54 21.55
C ILE A 150 7.09 11.78 21.97
N VAL A 151 7.08 10.46 21.80
CA VAL A 151 8.23 9.60 22.15
C VAL A 151 9.38 9.88 21.18
N LYS A 152 10.57 10.14 21.71
CA LYS A 152 11.79 10.47 20.93
C LYS A 152 12.93 9.48 21.22
N ASP A 153 12.58 8.28 21.67
CA ASP A 153 13.53 7.25 22.02
C ASP A 153 14.35 6.84 20.79
N THR A 154 15.60 6.41 21.03
CA THR A 154 16.42 5.85 19.96
C THR A 154 15.77 4.55 19.45
N PRO A 155 15.61 4.36 18.13
CA PRO A 155 15.08 3.12 17.58
C PRO A 155 15.86 1.87 18.01
N LEU A 156 15.20 0.72 17.90
CA LEU A 156 15.85 -0.57 18.09
C LEU A 156 17.04 -0.73 17.13
N LYS A 157 18.14 -1.30 17.64
CA LYS A 157 19.37 -1.46 16.86
C LYS A 157 19.54 -2.90 16.42
N PHE A 158 19.36 -3.14 15.14
CA PHE A 158 19.70 -4.39 14.47
C PHE A 158 20.76 -4.14 13.39
N PRO A 159 21.54 -5.16 13.01
CA PRO A 159 22.38 -5.06 11.83
C PRO A 159 21.55 -4.71 10.60
N ILE A 160 22.06 -3.81 9.77
CA ILE A 160 21.42 -3.37 8.54
C ILE A 160 22.26 -3.81 7.34
N LYS A 161 21.63 -4.43 6.35
CA LYS A 161 22.25 -4.82 5.10
C LYS A 161 21.60 -4.05 3.94
N GLN A 162 22.38 -3.18 3.31
CA GLN A 162 21.96 -2.56 2.06
C GLN A 162 22.12 -3.57 0.92
N LEU A 163 21.01 -3.96 0.29
CA LEU A 163 21.00 -4.92 -0.83
C LEU A 163 21.02 -4.19 -2.18
N LEU A 164 20.39 -3.02 -2.24
CA LEU A 164 20.40 -2.15 -3.42
C LEU A 164 20.41 -0.69 -2.97
N SER A 165 21.33 0.12 -3.48
CA SER A 165 21.40 1.56 -3.19
C SER A 165 21.67 2.33 -4.48
N ASN A 166 20.68 3.10 -4.92
CA ASN A 166 20.71 3.85 -6.17
C ASN A 166 20.57 5.37 -5.98
N GLY A 167 20.51 5.84 -4.74
CA GLY A 167 20.48 7.28 -4.45
C GLY A 167 19.88 7.62 -3.10
N ALA A 168 19.65 8.91 -2.91
CA ALA A 168 19.06 9.45 -1.70
C ALA A 168 17.57 9.05 -1.58
N PRO A 169 17.08 8.76 -0.36
CA PRO A 169 15.72 8.25 -0.15
C PRO A 169 14.63 9.23 -0.58
N GLN A 170 14.94 10.53 -0.64
CA GLN A 170 13.99 11.55 -1.07
C GLN A 170 13.58 11.48 -2.55
N ARG A 171 14.26 10.64 -3.36
CA ARG A 171 14.06 10.51 -4.81
C ARG A 171 14.11 9.06 -5.29
N LYS A 172 13.89 8.12 -4.38
CA LYS A 172 13.87 6.69 -4.66
C LYS A 172 12.65 6.09 -3.98
N VAL A 173 12.27 4.89 -4.42
CA VAL A 173 11.35 4.05 -3.68
C VAL A 173 12.19 3.26 -2.68
N ASP A 174 12.14 3.64 -1.41
CA ASP A 174 12.85 2.96 -0.33
C ASP A 174 11.99 1.83 0.23
N ILE A 175 12.51 0.61 0.16
CA ILE A 175 11.85 -0.57 0.70
C ILE A 175 12.71 -1.12 1.82
N VAL A 176 12.12 -1.21 3.00
CA VAL A 176 12.71 -1.94 4.13
C VAL A 176 12.11 -3.34 4.20
N VAL A 177 12.99 -4.32 4.26
CA VAL A 177 12.65 -5.74 4.33
C VAL A 177 12.98 -6.25 5.72
N LEU A 178 12.00 -6.89 6.36
CA LEU A 178 12.11 -7.44 7.71
C LEU A 178 11.96 -8.97 7.66
N PRO A 179 12.78 -9.71 8.42
CA PRO A 179 12.64 -11.15 8.55
C PRO A 179 11.51 -11.50 9.53
N GLU A 180 10.75 -12.52 9.19
CA GLU A 180 9.80 -13.16 10.09
C GLU A 180 10.02 -14.67 10.09
N GLY A 181 10.19 -15.23 11.29
CA GLY A 181 10.48 -16.65 11.44
C GLY A 181 11.91 -17.06 11.09
N TYR A 182 12.85 -16.14 11.03
CA TYR A 182 14.28 -16.45 10.86
C TYR A 182 15.01 -16.25 12.19
N THR A 183 15.70 -17.26 12.70
CA THR A 183 16.54 -17.12 13.90
C THR A 183 17.83 -16.36 13.60
N GLN A 184 18.61 -16.05 14.65
CA GLN A 184 19.90 -15.37 14.53
C GLN A 184 20.87 -16.10 13.57
N GLU A 185 20.83 -17.43 13.55
CA GLU A 185 21.65 -18.31 12.71
C GLU A 185 21.17 -18.33 11.25
N GLU A 186 19.92 -17.92 10.99
CA GLU A 186 19.30 -17.93 9.66
C GLU A 186 19.34 -16.56 8.97
N MET A 187 19.99 -15.54 9.56
CA MET A 187 20.04 -14.19 8.97
C MET A 187 20.72 -14.14 7.59
N ASP A 188 21.73 -15.00 7.35
CA ASP A 188 22.34 -15.12 6.01
C ASP A 188 21.36 -15.72 5.00
N LYS A 189 20.51 -16.66 5.43
CA LYS A 189 19.41 -17.21 4.61
C LYS A 189 18.39 -16.11 4.30
N PHE A 190 17.96 -15.33 5.29
CA PHE A 190 17.04 -14.21 5.09
C PHE A 190 17.56 -13.21 4.05
N VAL A 191 18.84 -12.84 4.13
CA VAL A 191 19.47 -11.95 3.15
C VAL A 191 19.46 -12.57 1.75
N ALA A 192 19.77 -13.86 1.62
CA ALA A 192 19.75 -14.57 0.34
C ALA A 192 18.34 -14.68 -0.25
N ASP A 193 17.33 -14.99 0.58
CA ASP A 193 15.93 -15.04 0.17
C ASP A 193 15.44 -13.69 -0.31
N THR A 194 15.73 -12.63 0.45
CA THR A 194 15.39 -11.26 0.07
C THR A 194 16.03 -10.90 -1.27
N GLN A 195 17.32 -11.16 -1.45
CA GLN A 195 18.03 -10.86 -2.70
C GLN A 195 17.38 -11.59 -3.88
N ARG A 196 17.07 -12.88 -3.74
CA ARG A 196 16.41 -13.69 -4.77
C ARG A 196 15.05 -13.13 -5.17
N LEU A 197 14.20 -12.78 -4.19
CA LEU A 197 12.88 -12.20 -4.45
C LEU A 197 13.01 -10.89 -5.25
N PHE A 198 13.83 -9.95 -4.77
CA PHE A 198 13.99 -8.65 -5.42
C PHE A 198 14.70 -8.74 -6.78
N ASP A 199 15.65 -9.65 -6.97
CA ASP A 199 16.23 -9.90 -8.30
C ASP A 199 15.19 -10.43 -9.28
N TYR A 200 14.27 -11.28 -8.82
CA TYR A 200 13.13 -11.70 -9.64
C TYR A 200 12.21 -10.52 -9.98
N LEU A 201 11.83 -9.68 -9.01
CA LEU A 201 11.01 -8.48 -9.28
C LEU A 201 11.66 -7.61 -10.36
N PHE A 202 12.96 -7.32 -10.24
CA PHE A 202 13.70 -6.53 -11.22
C PHE A 202 14.00 -7.27 -12.53
N SER A 203 13.60 -8.53 -12.69
CA SER A 203 13.56 -9.22 -13.98
C SER A 203 12.24 -9.03 -14.73
N ILE A 204 11.17 -8.61 -14.03
CA ILE A 204 9.82 -8.45 -14.57
C ILE A 204 9.57 -7.00 -15.01
N ALA A 205 8.90 -6.80 -16.14
CA ALA A 205 8.48 -5.46 -16.57
C ALA A 205 7.27 -4.95 -15.75
N PRO A 206 7.19 -3.65 -15.43
CA PRO A 206 8.12 -2.57 -15.81
C PRO A 206 9.33 -2.42 -14.87
N TYR A 207 9.37 -3.12 -13.74
CA TYR A 207 10.44 -2.98 -12.72
C TYR A 207 11.85 -3.16 -13.28
N SER A 208 12.03 -4.03 -14.29
CA SER A 208 13.32 -4.25 -14.94
C SER A 208 13.95 -3.00 -15.56
N LYS A 209 13.14 -2.03 -16.01
CA LYS A 209 13.62 -0.73 -16.51
C LYS A 209 13.82 0.30 -15.41
N HIS A 210 13.26 0.03 -14.23
CA HIS A 210 13.20 0.95 -13.10
C HIS A 210 14.05 0.48 -11.91
N LYS A 211 14.91 -0.54 -12.03
CA LYS A 211 15.77 -0.99 -10.91
C LYS A 211 16.55 0.15 -10.26
N ALA A 212 17.00 1.13 -11.05
CA ALA A 212 17.72 2.31 -10.59
C ALA A 212 16.87 3.31 -9.76
N ASP A 213 15.55 3.11 -9.69
CA ASP A 213 14.61 3.96 -8.95
C ASP A 213 14.33 3.46 -7.53
N PHE A 214 14.92 2.33 -7.13
CA PHE A 214 14.67 1.70 -5.83
C PHE A 214 15.92 1.66 -4.95
N ASN A 215 15.70 1.72 -3.64
CA ASN A 215 16.66 1.32 -2.61
C ASN A 215 16.06 0.16 -1.82
N ILE A 216 16.83 -0.91 -1.60
CA ILE A 216 16.40 -2.08 -0.82
C ILE A 216 17.32 -2.25 0.38
N CYS A 217 16.73 -2.22 1.57
CA CYS A 217 17.42 -2.32 2.85
C CYS A 217 16.83 -3.49 3.66
N ALA A 218 17.66 -4.40 4.14
CA ALA A 218 17.24 -5.48 5.03
C ALA A 218 17.67 -5.17 6.48
N VAL A 219 16.75 -5.29 7.43
CA VAL A 219 17.02 -5.14 8.87
C VAL A 219 17.03 -6.53 9.50
N LEU A 220 18.19 -6.97 10.00
CA LEU A 220 18.42 -8.35 10.45
C LEU A 220 17.95 -8.53 11.90
N ALA A 221 16.63 -8.54 12.11
CA ALA A 221 15.98 -8.67 13.41
C ALA A 221 15.50 -10.12 13.65
N PRO A 222 16.16 -10.94 14.49
CA PRO A 222 15.85 -12.36 14.57
C PRO A 222 14.54 -12.66 15.33
N SER A 223 13.81 -13.67 14.85
CA SER A 223 12.80 -14.40 15.63
C SER A 223 13.48 -15.31 16.67
N GLN A 224 12.73 -15.70 17.71
CA GLN A 224 13.21 -16.70 18.67
C GLN A 224 13.15 -18.12 18.09
N GLU A 225 12.16 -18.39 17.24
CA GLU A 225 11.98 -19.69 16.58
C GLU A 225 11.91 -19.57 15.06
N SER A 226 12.35 -20.63 14.38
CA SER A 226 12.33 -20.73 12.91
C SER A 226 10.95 -21.13 12.41
N GLY A 227 10.40 -20.39 11.44
CA GLY A 227 9.11 -20.63 10.80
C GLY A 227 7.97 -19.70 11.24
N THR A 228 6.73 -20.10 10.99
CA THR A 228 5.50 -19.36 11.32
C THR A 228 4.40 -20.33 11.75
N ASP A 229 3.30 -19.80 12.29
CA ASP A 229 2.18 -20.59 12.80
C ASP A 229 1.25 -21.08 11.68
N LEU A 230 0.87 -22.36 11.78
CA LEU A 230 -0.03 -23.06 10.86
C LEU A 230 -1.23 -23.59 11.64
N ALA A 231 -2.47 -23.40 11.17
CA ALA A 231 -3.63 -23.93 11.88
C ALA A 231 -3.66 -25.46 11.86
N GLY A 232 -4.19 -26.03 12.93
CA GLY A 232 -4.23 -27.48 13.14
C GLY A 232 -2.91 -28.08 13.65
N VAL A 233 -1.85 -27.28 13.78
CA VAL A 233 -0.59 -27.68 14.41
C VAL A 233 -0.60 -27.20 15.87
N LEU A 234 -0.42 -28.12 16.82
CA LEU A 234 -0.41 -27.81 18.26
C LEU A 234 0.88 -27.10 18.73
N ALA A 235 1.88 -26.99 17.85
CA ALA A 235 3.16 -26.37 18.12
C ALA A 235 3.21 -24.96 17.50
N TYR A 236 2.78 -23.98 18.28
CA TYR A 236 2.93 -22.55 17.98
C TYR A 236 4.39 -22.13 18.15
N LYS A 237 4.81 -21.12 17.39
CA LYS A 237 6.18 -20.61 17.31
C LYS A 237 6.28 -19.19 17.81
N ASN A 238 7.27 -18.94 18.66
CA ASN A 238 7.61 -17.60 19.13
C ASN A 238 8.41 -16.85 18.05
N THR A 239 7.68 -16.16 17.18
CA THR A 239 8.21 -15.38 16.06
C THR A 239 8.14 -13.88 16.37
N LEU A 240 8.88 -13.07 15.63
CA LEU A 240 9.07 -11.65 15.96
C LEU A 240 7.78 -10.84 15.79
N PHE A 241 7.03 -11.11 14.72
CA PHE A 241 5.84 -10.34 14.35
C PHE A 241 4.53 -11.14 14.40
N ASP A 242 4.57 -12.34 15.00
CA ASP A 242 3.40 -13.17 15.28
C ASP A 242 2.63 -13.55 13.99
N SER A 243 3.36 -13.77 12.89
CA SER A 243 2.73 -14.18 11.63
C SER A 243 2.04 -15.54 11.74
N HIS A 244 0.93 -15.69 11.03
CA HIS A 244 0.19 -16.95 11.02
C HIS A 244 -0.64 -17.12 9.74
N PHE A 245 -0.85 -18.37 9.35
CA PHE A 245 -1.82 -18.76 8.33
C PHE A 245 -3.25 -18.79 8.89
N TYR A 246 -4.24 -19.11 8.06
CA TYR A 246 -5.65 -19.26 8.45
C TYR A 246 -6.29 -17.97 8.96
N SER A 247 -5.77 -16.83 8.52
CA SER A 247 -6.36 -15.53 8.85
C SER A 247 -7.81 -15.49 8.36
N PHE A 248 -8.71 -15.11 9.26
CA PHE A 248 -10.17 -15.09 9.03
C PHE A 248 -10.77 -16.44 8.60
N GLY A 249 -10.12 -17.55 8.98
CA GLY A 249 -10.57 -18.91 8.63
C GLY A 249 -10.23 -19.35 7.22
N MET A 250 -9.41 -18.59 6.47
CA MET A 250 -8.97 -18.95 5.13
C MET A 250 -7.60 -19.63 5.14
N ASP A 251 -7.54 -20.91 4.76
CA ASP A 251 -6.36 -21.77 4.89
C ASP A 251 -5.02 -21.13 4.50
N ARG A 252 -4.99 -20.48 3.34
CA ARG A 252 -3.74 -19.94 2.76
C ARG A 252 -3.47 -18.51 3.16
N TYR A 253 -4.35 -17.88 3.95
CA TYR A 253 -4.24 -16.46 4.21
C TYR A 253 -3.26 -16.19 5.34
N LEU A 254 -2.07 -15.75 4.93
CA LEU A 254 -0.98 -15.37 5.80
C LEU A 254 -1.12 -13.90 6.15
N THR A 255 -1.09 -13.57 7.44
CA THR A 255 -1.02 -12.19 7.91
C THR A 255 0.00 -12.06 9.03
N CYS A 256 0.26 -10.81 9.43
CA CYS A 256 1.30 -10.45 10.40
C CYS A 256 0.73 -9.37 11.34
N PRO A 257 -0.13 -9.72 12.32
CA PRO A 257 -0.98 -8.76 13.03
C PRO A 257 -0.23 -7.72 13.88
N SER A 258 1.01 -7.97 14.28
CA SER A 258 1.79 -7.11 15.17
C SER A 258 2.45 -5.91 14.45
N PHE A 259 1.66 -5.08 13.77
CA PHE A 259 2.17 -3.97 12.96
C PHE A 259 2.96 -2.93 13.77
N PHE A 260 2.65 -2.69 15.05
CA PHE A 260 3.45 -1.77 15.84
C PHE A 260 4.88 -2.29 16.06
N LYS A 261 5.07 -3.61 16.22
CA LYS A 261 6.40 -4.22 16.31
C LYS A 261 7.14 -4.09 14.97
N VAL A 262 6.46 -4.37 13.86
CA VAL A 262 7.00 -4.20 12.49
C VAL A 262 7.54 -2.78 12.32
N ALA A 263 6.73 -1.78 12.63
CA ALA A 263 7.14 -0.37 12.50
C ALA A 263 8.26 0.01 13.50
N ASP A 264 8.26 -0.54 14.72
CA ASP A 264 9.34 -0.31 15.70
C ASP A 264 10.70 -0.85 15.24
N VAL A 265 10.70 -2.01 14.56
CA VAL A 265 11.92 -2.59 13.97
C VAL A 265 12.38 -1.80 12.74
N ALA A 266 11.45 -1.31 11.92
CA ALA A 266 11.75 -0.53 10.72
C ALA A 266 12.24 0.90 10.99
N ALA A 267 11.94 1.46 12.16
CA ALA A 267 12.15 2.88 12.50
C ALA A 267 13.60 3.40 12.37
N ALA A 268 14.60 2.51 12.26
CA ALA A 268 16.01 2.89 12.13
C ALA A 268 16.41 3.34 10.71
N VAL A 269 15.57 3.11 9.69
CA VAL A 269 15.85 3.41 8.28
C VAL A 269 14.68 4.16 7.63
N PRO A 270 14.90 4.95 6.55
CA PRO A 270 13.80 5.53 5.80
C PRO A 270 13.10 4.42 4.99
N TYR A 271 11.78 4.47 4.89
CA TYR A 271 11.01 3.54 4.07
C TYR A 271 9.73 4.17 3.52
N ASP A 272 9.42 3.86 2.26
CA ASP A 272 8.13 4.10 1.64
C ASP A 272 7.19 2.91 1.81
N GLN A 273 7.78 1.71 1.79
CA GLN A 273 7.13 0.41 1.80
C GLN A 273 7.78 -0.50 2.82
N LEU A 274 6.95 -1.16 3.63
CA LEU A 274 7.34 -2.24 4.53
C LEU A 274 7.12 -3.58 3.84
N PHE A 275 8.12 -4.45 3.88
CA PHE A 275 8.03 -5.81 3.36
C PHE A 275 8.49 -6.82 4.41
N VAL A 276 7.70 -7.86 4.66
CA VAL A 276 8.06 -8.97 5.55
C VAL A 276 8.26 -10.24 4.75
N VAL A 277 9.41 -10.90 4.93
CA VAL A 277 9.68 -12.23 4.36
C VAL A 277 9.47 -13.26 5.46
N VAL A 278 8.57 -14.22 5.24
CA VAL A 278 8.22 -15.25 6.22
C VAL A 278 8.93 -16.57 5.88
N ASN A 279 9.72 -17.10 6.81
CA ASN A 279 10.56 -18.29 6.64
C ASN A 279 9.73 -19.58 6.56
N THR A 280 9.13 -19.90 5.42
CA THR A 280 8.31 -21.12 5.28
C THR A 280 8.21 -21.59 3.83
N LYS A 281 7.91 -22.88 3.69
CA LYS A 281 7.64 -23.55 2.40
C LYS A 281 6.15 -23.54 2.04
N GLU A 282 5.28 -23.22 3.00
CA GLU A 282 3.84 -23.17 2.76
C GLU A 282 3.49 -22.08 1.75
N TYR A 283 2.41 -22.30 0.98
CA TYR A 283 1.95 -21.32 -0.01
C TYR A 283 1.07 -20.28 0.67
N GLY A 284 1.54 -19.03 0.72
CA GLY A 284 0.79 -17.90 1.25
C GLY A 284 1.47 -16.57 0.98
N GLY A 285 0.73 -15.50 1.20
CA GLY A 285 1.13 -14.12 1.01
C GLY A 285 -0.01 -13.20 1.43
N GLY A 286 0.27 -11.90 1.41
CA GLY A 286 -0.72 -10.87 1.64
C GLY A 286 -0.10 -9.49 1.49
N ALA A 287 -0.93 -8.51 1.15
CA ALA A 287 -0.45 -7.15 1.06
C ALA A 287 -1.57 -6.14 1.28
N PHE A 288 -1.26 -5.17 2.13
CA PHE A 288 -2.13 -4.08 2.51
C PHE A 288 -1.53 -2.79 1.96
N TYR A 289 -2.16 -2.23 0.93
CA TYR A 289 -1.75 -0.99 0.27
C TYR A 289 -1.26 0.06 1.29
N ASN A 290 0.00 0.46 1.15
CA ASN A 290 0.71 1.43 1.97
C ASN A 290 0.82 1.13 3.48
N LEU A 291 0.54 -0.10 3.92
CA LEU A 291 0.63 -0.50 5.33
C LEU A 291 1.65 -1.63 5.55
N LEU A 292 1.52 -2.77 4.85
CA LEU A 292 2.48 -3.87 4.92
C LEU A 292 2.35 -4.80 3.71
N ASN A 293 3.48 -5.21 3.14
CA ASN A 293 3.56 -6.31 2.19
C ASN A 293 4.15 -7.54 2.90
N LEU A 294 3.69 -8.74 2.58
CA LEU A 294 4.28 -9.96 3.10
C LEU A 294 4.25 -11.12 2.10
N ASN A 295 5.29 -11.94 2.13
CA ASN A 295 5.38 -13.13 1.28
C ASN A 295 6.23 -14.20 1.95
N VAL A 296 5.96 -15.46 1.62
CA VAL A 296 6.78 -16.59 2.05
C VAL A 296 8.11 -16.67 1.29
N SER A 297 9.11 -17.31 1.89
CA SER A 297 10.43 -17.45 1.29
C SER A 297 10.61 -18.67 0.39
N ASP A 298 10.26 -19.86 0.86
CA ASP A 298 10.77 -21.14 0.33
C ASP A 298 9.74 -21.94 -0.47
N ASN A 299 8.56 -21.38 -0.72
CA ASN A 299 7.58 -21.98 -1.60
C ASN A 299 8.06 -21.92 -3.07
N SER A 300 7.73 -22.92 -3.89
CA SER A 300 8.12 -22.95 -5.32
C SER A 300 7.49 -21.85 -6.18
N LEU A 301 6.45 -21.17 -5.67
CA LEU A 301 5.79 -20.04 -6.30
C LEU A 301 6.12 -18.70 -5.62
N ALA A 302 7.03 -18.68 -4.63
CA ALA A 302 7.31 -17.51 -3.80
C ALA A 302 7.65 -16.26 -4.62
N GLU A 303 8.48 -16.37 -5.66
CA GLU A 303 8.82 -15.23 -6.53
C GLU A 303 7.61 -14.66 -7.27
N LYS A 304 6.72 -15.54 -7.74
CA LYS A 304 5.52 -15.13 -8.49
C LYS A 304 4.49 -14.48 -7.56
N THR A 305 4.24 -15.09 -6.41
CA THR A 305 3.36 -14.53 -5.36
C THR A 305 3.91 -13.19 -4.88
N PHE A 306 5.21 -13.09 -4.61
CA PHE A 306 5.85 -11.83 -4.21
C PHE A 306 5.54 -10.67 -5.17
N VAL A 307 5.70 -10.88 -6.48
CA VAL A 307 5.44 -9.82 -7.47
C VAL A 307 3.96 -9.44 -7.51
N HIS A 308 3.06 -10.40 -7.32
CA HIS A 308 1.62 -10.16 -7.21
C HIS A 308 1.27 -9.34 -5.96
N GLU A 309 1.71 -9.79 -4.77
CA GLU A 309 1.46 -9.09 -3.50
C GLU A 309 2.04 -7.68 -3.50
N PHE A 310 3.24 -7.49 -4.06
CA PHE A 310 3.84 -6.17 -4.19
C PHE A 310 3.02 -5.24 -5.08
N GLY A 311 2.27 -5.77 -6.05
CA GLY A 311 1.30 -5.02 -6.84
C GLY A 311 0.18 -4.41 -5.98
N HIS A 312 -0.34 -5.17 -5.01
CA HIS A 312 -1.32 -4.65 -4.05
C HIS A 312 -0.69 -3.62 -3.11
N GLY A 313 0.39 -3.97 -2.42
CA GLY A 313 0.90 -3.15 -1.33
C GLY A 313 1.57 -1.85 -1.79
N PHE A 314 2.30 -1.87 -2.92
CA PHE A 314 2.98 -0.69 -3.45
C PHE A 314 2.06 0.21 -4.29
N VAL A 315 1.21 -0.37 -5.14
CA VAL A 315 0.46 0.38 -6.17
C VAL A 315 -1.04 0.45 -5.87
N GLY A 316 -1.57 -0.46 -5.05
CA GLY A 316 -3.00 -0.55 -4.79
C GLY A 316 -3.75 -1.14 -5.99
N LEU A 317 -3.12 -2.10 -6.70
CA LEU A 317 -3.82 -2.90 -7.70
C LEU A 317 -4.85 -3.79 -6.98
N ALA A 318 -6.01 -4.01 -7.59
CA ALA A 318 -6.95 -5.03 -7.16
C ALA A 318 -6.63 -6.37 -7.82
N ASP A 319 -7.17 -7.44 -7.24
CA ASP A 319 -7.27 -8.72 -7.93
C ASP A 319 -8.18 -8.62 -9.14
N GLU A 320 -7.73 -9.19 -10.25
CA GLU A 320 -8.45 -9.27 -11.52
C GLU A 320 -9.21 -10.58 -11.71
N TYR A 321 -9.00 -11.56 -10.82
CA TYR A 321 -9.76 -12.80 -10.82
C TYR A 321 -11.15 -12.63 -10.17
N SER A 322 -12.04 -13.54 -10.53
CA SER A 322 -13.38 -13.65 -9.97
C SER A 322 -13.59 -15.03 -9.36
N TYR A 323 -14.07 -15.09 -8.12
CA TYR A 323 -14.50 -16.31 -7.44
C TYR A 323 -15.92 -16.13 -6.91
N GLU A 324 -16.72 -17.20 -6.83
CA GLU A 324 -18.08 -17.10 -6.26
C GLU A 324 -18.05 -16.91 -4.73
N GLU A 325 -16.97 -17.35 -4.08
CA GLU A 325 -16.67 -17.19 -2.65
C GLU A 325 -15.46 -16.26 -2.51
N GLY A 326 -15.62 -15.12 -1.84
CA GLY A 326 -14.54 -14.15 -1.67
C GLY A 326 -15.00 -12.80 -1.17
N MET A 327 -14.12 -11.81 -1.25
CA MET A 327 -14.33 -10.48 -0.69
C MET A 327 -15.09 -9.52 -1.63
N GLY A 328 -15.80 -10.05 -2.63
CA GLY A 328 -16.46 -9.23 -3.66
C GLY A 328 -17.56 -8.31 -3.10
N SER A 329 -18.13 -8.66 -1.95
CA SER A 329 -19.12 -7.85 -1.23
C SER A 329 -18.59 -6.48 -0.78
N ARG A 330 -17.26 -6.30 -0.73
CA ARG A 330 -16.60 -5.02 -0.43
C ARG A 330 -16.88 -3.95 -1.49
N TYR A 331 -17.13 -4.35 -2.74
CA TYR A 331 -17.30 -3.41 -3.84
C TYR A 331 -18.77 -3.00 -4.01
N ASN A 332 -19.04 -1.71 -3.83
CA ASN A 332 -20.31 -1.12 -4.23
C ASN A 332 -20.31 -0.87 -5.75
N LEU A 333 -20.98 -1.74 -6.52
CA LEU A 333 -21.07 -1.64 -7.99
C LEU A 333 -21.72 -0.34 -8.53
N LYS A 334 -22.31 0.49 -7.66
CA LYS A 334 -22.83 1.82 -8.03
C LYS A 334 -21.79 2.93 -7.96
N ILE A 335 -20.60 2.64 -7.45
CA ILE A 335 -19.48 3.56 -7.30
C ILE A 335 -18.30 3.00 -8.08
N GLU A 336 -17.52 3.88 -8.70
CA GLU A 336 -16.30 3.46 -9.39
C GLU A 336 -15.25 3.07 -8.32
N PRO A 337 -14.65 1.86 -8.38
CA PRO A 337 -13.58 1.47 -7.46
C PRO A 337 -12.42 2.46 -7.53
N TRP A 338 -11.56 2.54 -6.52
CA TRP A 338 -10.40 3.45 -6.56
C TRP A 338 -9.17 2.78 -7.18
N GLU A 339 -9.11 1.45 -7.17
CA GLU A 339 -8.03 0.62 -7.71
C GLU A 339 -7.91 0.81 -9.22
N PRO A 340 -6.70 1.03 -9.78
CA PRO A 340 -6.57 1.50 -11.15
C PRO A 340 -6.81 0.43 -12.22
N ASN A 341 -6.85 -0.86 -11.86
CA ASN A 341 -6.94 -2.00 -12.78
C ASN A 341 -8.26 -2.79 -12.70
N ILE A 342 -9.29 -2.25 -12.04
CA ILE A 342 -10.67 -2.74 -12.15
C ILE A 342 -11.62 -1.56 -12.35
N THR A 343 -12.79 -1.83 -12.94
CA THR A 343 -13.83 -0.81 -13.16
C THR A 343 -15.22 -1.41 -13.01
N SER A 344 -16.16 -0.65 -12.45
CA SER A 344 -17.60 -0.98 -12.47
C SER A 344 -18.33 -0.35 -13.65
N LEU A 345 -17.58 0.37 -14.52
CA LEU A 345 -18.05 1.18 -15.64
C LEU A 345 -18.89 2.41 -15.25
N VAL A 346 -18.98 2.75 -13.96
CA VAL A 346 -19.68 3.94 -13.46
C VAL A 346 -18.96 5.21 -13.92
N ASP A 347 -17.62 5.22 -13.84
CA ASP A 347 -16.74 6.25 -14.36
C ASP A 347 -15.52 5.63 -15.04
N PHE A 348 -15.76 4.86 -16.10
CA PHE A 348 -14.67 4.26 -16.88
C PHE A 348 -13.70 5.30 -17.47
N GLY A 349 -14.13 6.55 -17.61
CA GLY A 349 -13.32 7.65 -18.13
C GLY A 349 -12.09 7.96 -17.28
N SER A 350 -12.16 7.80 -15.96
CA SER A 350 -11.03 8.00 -15.04
C SER A 350 -10.05 6.82 -14.98
N LYS A 351 -10.37 5.71 -15.66
CA LYS A 351 -9.60 4.45 -15.63
C LYS A 351 -8.64 4.33 -16.81
N TRP A 352 -8.83 3.34 -17.66
CA TRP A 352 -7.99 3.05 -18.83
C TRP A 352 -8.75 3.14 -20.14
N LYS A 353 -9.90 3.83 -20.16
CA LYS A 353 -10.67 4.09 -21.39
C LYS A 353 -9.82 4.74 -22.48
N ASP A 354 -8.83 5.54 -22.10
CA ASP A 354 -7.85 6.17 -22.99
C ASP A 354 -6.90 5.16 -23.68
N MET A 355 -6.75 3.97 -23.12
CA MET A 355 -5.94 2.87 -23.66
C MET A 355 -6.74 1.88 -24.52
N VAL A 356 -8.07 2.00 -24.54
CA VAL A 356 -8.94 1.12 -25.33
C VAL A 356 -9.01 1.62 -26.78
N GLU A 357 -8.74 0.74 -27.75
CA GLU A 357 -8.89 1.06 -29.16
C GLU A 357 -10.34 1.45 -29.50
N LYS A 358 -10.54 2.46 -30.37
CA LYS A 358 -11.86 3.03 -30.72
C LYS A 358 -12.95 2.03 -31.14
N ARG A 359 -12.59 0.83 -31.63
CA ARG A 359 -13.52 -0.19 -32.13
C ARG A 359 -13.63 -1.42 -31.22
N THR A 360 -12.96 -1.43 -30.07
CA THR A 360 -13.11 -2.49 -29.08
C THR A 360 -14.46 -2.31 -28.37
N PRO A 361 -15.33 -3.33 -28.34
CA PRO A 361 -16.63 -3.22 -27.67
C PRO A 361 -16.44 -3.11 -26.15
N ILE A 362 -17.36 -2.41 -25.48
CA ILE A 362 -17.39 -2.26 -24.02
C ILE A 362 -18.82 -2.58 -23.55
N PRO A 363 -19.02 -3.64 -22.73
CA PRO A 363 -18.03 -4.63 -22.30
C PRO A 363 -17.36 -5.40 -23.45
N THR A 364 -16.11 -5.80 -23.25
CA THR A 364 -15.33 -6.58 -24.20
C THR A 364 -15.54 -8.08 -23.93
N PRO A 365 -16.00 -8.88 -24.90
CA PRO A 365 -16.23 -10.30 -24.67
C PRO A 365 -14.90 -11.06 -24.52
N ARG A 366 -14.85 -12.01 -23.59
CA ARG A 366 -13.71 -12.92 -23.38
C ARG A 366 -13.65 -13.99 -24.49
N ILE A 367 -13.22 -13.57 -25.68
CA ILE A 367 -13.03 -14.44 -26.86
C ILE A 367 -11.64 -14.21 -27.47
N ALA A 368 -11.14 -15.19 -28.23
CA ALA A 368 -9.80 -15.18 -28.83
C ALA A 368 -9.46 -13.89 -29.60
N LYS A 369 -10.45 -13.27 -30.26
CA LYS A 369 -10.29 -12.00 -30.99
C LYS A 369 -9.73 -10.86 -30.13
N TYR A 370 -10.04 -10.85 -28.83
CA TYR A 370 -9.66 -9.76 -27.90
C TYR A 370 -8.61 -10.22 -26.88
N GLN A 371 -8.00 -11.40 -27.04
CA GLN A 371 -7.09 -11.98 -26.04
C GLN A 371 -5.88 -11.09 -25.73
N GLN A 372 -5.37 -10.38 -26.75
CA GLN A 372 -4.20 -9.49 -26.64
C GLN A 372 -4.58 -8.00 -26.72
N LYS A 373 -5.85 -7.66 -26.42
CA LYS A 373 -6.35 -6.28 -26.51
C LYS A 373 -6.76 -5.77 -25.14
N VAL A 374 -6.38 -4.52 -24.86
CA VAL A 374 -6.93 -3.78 -23.72
C VAL A 374 -8.41 -3.51 -23.98
N GLY A 375 -9.25 -3.91 -23.03
CA GLY A 375 -10.70 -3.82 -23.09
C GLY A 375 -11.31 -3.64 -21.70
N ALA A 376 -12.58 -3.97 -21.55
CA ALA A 376 -13.24 -4.09 -20.24
C ALA A 376 -13.92 -5.46 -20.19
N PHE A 377 -13.21 -6.46 -19.67
CA PHE A 377 -13.65 -7.86 -19.65
C PHE A 377 -14.38 -8.16 -18.35
N GLU A 378 -15.64 -8.57 -18.43
CA GLU A 378 -16.45 -8.83 -17.23
C GLU A 378 -15.81 -9.94 -16.38
N GLY A 379 -15.78 -9.74 -15.06
CA GLY A 379 -14.99 -10.51 -14.11
C GLY A 379 -13.81 -9.72 -13.57
N GLY A 380 -13.73 -9.57 -12.24
CA GLY A 380 -12.62 -8.95 -11.52
C GLY A 380 -13.04 -8.52 -10.11
N GLY A 381 -12.08 -8.23 -9.24
CA GLY A 381 -12.37 -7.83 -7.85
C GLY A 381 -13.25 -8.85 -7.12
N TYR A 382 -13.02 -10.14 -7.35
CA TYR A 382 -13.82 -11.26 -6.83
C TYR A 382 -15.29 -11.30 -7.32
N LEU A 383 -15.69 -10.45 -8.26
CA LEU A 383 -17.05 -10.41 -8.79
C LEU A 383 -17.08 -10.93 -10.23
N SER A 384 -17.95 -11.90 -10.50
CA SER A 384 -18.15 -12.46 -11.85
C SER A 384 -19.01 -11.57 -12.77
N LYS A 385 -19.73 -10.60 -12.19
CA LYS A 385 -20.62 -9.68 -12.92
C LYS A 385 -20.49 -8.25 -12.40
N GLY A 386 -20.63 -7.30 -13.31
CA GLY A 386 -20.64 -5.87 -12.98
C GLY A 386 -19.28 -5.25 -12.61
N MET A 387 -18.23 -6.06 -12.50
CA MET A 387 -16.83 -5.62 -12.39
C MET A 387 -16.05 -6.09 -13.62
N TYR A 388 -15.08 -5.31 -14.07
CA TYR A 388 -14.36 -5.57 -15.32
C TYR A 388 -12.84 -5.40 -15.16
N SER A 389 -12.08 -6.37 -15.69
CA SER A 389 -10.62 -6.34 -15.79
C SER A 389 -10.16 -5.76 -17.14
N PRO A 390 -8.93 -5.21 -17.24
CA PRO A 390 -8.41 -4.57 -18.44
C PRO A 390 -7.98 -5.54 -19.55
N MET A 391 -7.62 -6.78 -19.17
CA MET A 391 -7.19 -7.85 -20.07
C MET A 391 -7.86 -9.16 -19.68
N GLN A 392 -7.81 -10.15 -20.58
CA GLN A 392 -8.30 -11.50 -20.27
C GLN A 392 -7.41 -12.26 -19.28
N ASP A 393 -6.12 -11.91 -19.23
CA ASP A 393 -5.16 -12.44 -18.26
C ASP A 393 -4.12 -11.38 -17.87
N CYS A 394 -3.59 -11.51 -16.66
CA CYS A 394 -2.71 -10.56 -16.00
C CYS A 394 -2.06 -11.27 -14.81
N ARG A 395 -0.89 -10.81 -14.35
CA ARG A 395 -0.32 -11.20 -13.06
C ARG A 395 -1.29 -11.04 -11.89
N MET A 396 -2.18 -10.04 -11.94
CA MET A 396 -3.22 -9.82 -10.91
C MET A 396 -4.44 -10.75 -11.08
N ASN A 397 -4.49 -11.56 -12.14
CA ASN A 397 -5.57 -12.50 -12.42
C ASN A 397 -5.14 -13.95 -12.20
N SER A 398 -3.92 -14.33 -12.59
CA SER A 398 -3.46 -15.71 -12.50
C SER A 398 -1.98 -15.81 -12.12
N ILE A 399 -1.65 -16.84 -11.34
CA ILE A 399 -0.25 -17.17 -10.99
C ILE A 399 0.56 -17.64 -12.22
N ASP A 400 -0.13 -18.11 -13.26
CA ASP A 400 0.49 -18.60 -14.49
C ASP A 400 0.95 -17.45 -15.40
N SER A 401 0.26 -16.31 -15.40
CA SER A 401 0.65 -15.13 -16.17
C SER A 401 1.97 -14.58 -15.66
N ASN A 402 2.99 -14.45 -16.52
CA ASN A 402 4.28 -13.92 -16.10
C ASN A 402 4.35 -12.38 -16.04
N ASP A 403 3.42 -11.70 -16.69
CA ASP A 403 3.49 -10.26 -16.91
C ASP A 403 2.29 -9.52 -16.31
N PHE A 404 2.52 -8.26 -15.93
CA PHE A 404 1.43 -7.32 -15.69
C PHE A 404 0.77 -6.91 -17.01
N CYS A 405 -0.55 -6.73 -16.99
CA CYS A 405 -1.26 -6.17 -18.13
C CYS A 405 -0.81 -4.71 -18.39
N PRO A 406 -0.99 -4.16 -19.61
CA PRO A 406 -0.58 -2.78 -19.92
C PRO A 406 -1.12 -1.71 -18.96
N VAL A 407 -2.32 -1.92 -18.40
CA VAL A 407 -2.95 -1.02 -17.44
C VAL A 407 -2.24 -1.06 -16.08
N CYS A 408 -1.93 -2.25 -15.57
CA CYS A 408 -1.13 -2.44 -14.37
C CYS A 408 0.29 -1.90 -14.57
N THR A 409 0.94 -2.16 -15.71
CA THR A 409 2.24 -1.58 -16.06
C THR A 409 2.21 -0.05 -15.97
N ARG A 410 1.21 0.61 -16.57
CA ARG A 410 1.05 2.07 -16.50
C ARG A 410 0.86 2.56 -15.07
N ALA A 411 0.09 1.84 -14.25
CA ALA A 411 -0.13 2.19 -12.84
C ALA A 411 1.15 2.08 -12.01
N ILE A 412 1.91 0.98 -12.18
CA ILE A 412 3.22 0.78 -11.53
C ILE A 412 4.19 1.91 -11.91
N GLU A 413 4.34 2.20 -13.20
CA GLU A 413 5.23 3.27 -13.65
C GLU A 413 4.85 4.65 -13.11
N ARG A 414 3.54 4.95 -13.03
CA ARG A 414 3.06 6.20 -12.41
C ARG A 414 3.39 6.27 -10.93
N MET A 415 3.27 5.17 -10.21
CA MET A 415 3.62 5.11 -8.78
C MET A 415 5.13 5.28 -8.58
N ILE A 416 5.97 4.61 -9.37
CA ILE A 416 7.43 4.79 -9.30
C ILE A 416 7.80 6.25 -9.51
N ARG A 417 7.30 6.88 -10.59
CA ARG A 417 7.56 8.30 -10.87
C ARG A 417 7.06 9.23 -9.77
N PHE A 418 5.93 8.92 -9.14
CA PHE A 418 5.42 9.72 -8.02
C PHE A 418 6.44 9.80 -6.86
N TYR A 419 7.19 8.74 -6.61
CA TYR A 419 8.23 8.71 -5.57
C TYR A 419 9.57 9.30 -6.03
N THR A 420 9.88 9.24 -7.33
CA THR A 420 11.23 9.56 -7.83
C THR A 420 11.38 10.90 -8.54
N GLU A 421 10.28 11.53 -8.97
CA GLU A 421 10.28 12.77 -9.77
C GLU A 421 9.81 14.01 -9.00
#